data_AF-A0A357R7N5-F1
#
_entry.id   AF-A0A357R7N5-F1
#
_cell.length_a   1.000
_cell.length_b   1.000
_cell.length_c   1.000
_cell.angle_alpha   90.00
_cell.angle_beta   90.00
_cell.angle_gamma   90.00
#
_symmetry.space_group_name_H-M   'P 1'
#
loop_
_entity.id
_entity.type
_entity.pdbx_description
1 polymer ?
#
loop_
_entity_poly.entity_id
_entity_poly.type
_entity_poly.pdbx_seq_one_letter_code
_entity_poly.pdbx_strand_id
1 'polypeptide(L)' 'MRLQKVTGFIVYGFPLGEADQIISCFTSSGNLIKFVAKGSRKVKSKSAAAVQLFILGEYVIYCGRGLPI' A
#
# COMPACT_ATOMS: atom_id res chain seq x y z
N MET A 1 17.30 7.79 2.55
CA MET A 1 16.01 7.28 2.02
C MET A 1 16.09 5.76 2.02
N ARG A 2 15.12 5.04 2.61
CA ARG A 2 15.22 3.58 2.80
C ARG A 2 14.03 2.89 2.13
N LEU A 3 14.33 2.00 1.18
CA LEU A 3 13.37 1.03 0.66
C LEU A 3 13.24 -0.10 1.68
N GLN A 4 12.01 -0.48 2.00
CA GLN A 4 11.73 -1.57 2.93
C GLN A 4 10.83 -2.60 2.26
N LYS A 5 11.20 -3.87 2.36
CA LYS A 5 10.35 -4.99 1.96
C LYS A 5 9.44 -5.36 3.13
N VAL A 6 8.17 -5.57 2.83
CA VAL A 6 7.17 -5.95 3.82
C VAL A 6 6.26 -7.02 3.24
N THR A 7 6.06 -8.10 4.00
CA THR A 7 5.08 -9.14 3.69
C THR A 7 3.88 -8.95 4.61
N GLY A 8 2.67 -8.95 4.04
CA GLY A 8 1.45 -8.71 4.81
C GLY A 8 0.22 -8.73 3.93
N PHE A 9 -0.95 -8.58 4.56
CA PHE A 9 -2.22 -8.53 3.85
C PHE A 9 -2.95 -7.21 4.02
N ILE A 10 -3.73 -6.81 3.01
CA ILE A 10 -4.48 -5.56 3.04
C ILE A 10 -5.74 -5.70 3.88
N VAL A 11 -5.87 -4.85 4.89
CA VAL A 11 -7.03 -4.80 5.81
C VAL A 11 -7.97 -3.65 5.51
N TYR A 12 -7.47 -2.58 4.89
CA TYR A 12 -8.27 -1.42 4.56
C TYR A 12 -7.65 -0.65 3.40
N GLY A 13 -8.50 -0.02 2.57
CA GLY A 13 -8.06 0.85 1.49
C GLY A 13 -9.08 1.96 1.24
N PHE A 14 -8.59 3.17 1.01
CA PHE A 14 -9.45 4.30 0.64
C PHE A 14 -8.80 5.14 -0.47
N PRO A 15 -9.61 5.73 -1.38
CA PRO A 15 -9.10 6.58 -2.43
C PRO A 15 -8.32 7.79 -1.90
N LEU A 16 -7.17 8.06 -2.50
CA LEU A 16 -6.41 9.29 -2.29
C LEU A 16 -6.40 10.05 -3.63
N GLY A 17 -7.35 10.98 -3.78
CA GLY A 17 -7.57 11.65 -5.05
C GLY A 17 -8.03 10.70 -6.17
N GLU A 18 -7.67 11.01 -7.41
CA GLU A 18 -8.15 10.28 -8.59
C GLU A 18 -7.39 8.98 -8.85
N ALA A 19 -6.06 9.04 -8.86
CA ALA A 19 -5.20 7.97 -9.37
C ALA A 19 -4.64 7.03 -8.29
N ASP A 20 -4.65 7.47 -7.03
CA ASP A 20 -3.94 6.81 -5.94
C ASP A 20 -4.91 6.29 -4.87
N GLN A 21 -4.43 5.40 -4.01
CA GLN A 21 -5.15 4.99 -2.80
C GLN A 21 -4.19 4.81 -1.63
N ILE A 22 -4.68 5.12 -0.42
CA ILE A 22 -4.00 4.78 0.82
C ILE A 22 -4.50 3.42 1.25
N ILE A 23 -3.57 2.54 1.61
CA ILE A 23 -3.87 1.22 2.14
C ILE A 23 -3.24 1.00 3.49
N SER A 24 -3.95 0.22 4.30
CA SER A 24 -3.47 -0.34 5.56
C SER A 24 -3.14 -1.80 5.34
N CYS A 25 -1.89 -2.17 5.59
CA CYS A 25 -1.37 -3.52 5.48
C CYS A 25 -1.03 -4.04 6.87
N PHE A 26 -1.60 -5.20 7.22
CA PHE A 26 -1.22 -5.93 8.41
C PHE A 26 -0.02 -6.83 8.07
N THR A 27 1.13 -6.51 8.66
CA THR A 27 2.39 -7.16 8.33
C THR A 27 2.55 -8.48 9.08
N SER A 28 3.35 -9.39 8.53
CA SER A 28 3.72 -10.63 9.22
C SER A 28 4.48 -10.39 10.53
N SER A 29 5.06 -9.20 10.73
CA SER A 29 5.69 -8.79 11.99
C SER A 29 4.72 -8.36 13.08
N GLY A 30 3.40 -8.39 12.80
CA GLY A 30 2.35 -7.98 13.75
C GLY A 30 2.07 -6.48 13.78
N ASN A 31 2.74 -5.69 12.93
CA ASN A 31 2.51 -4.25 12.83
C ASN A 31 1.44 -3.93 11.78
N LEU A 32 0.60 -2.94 12.07
CA LEU A 32 -0.26 -2.30 11.07
C LEU A 32 0.48 -1.11 10.47
N ILE A 33 0.74 -1.15 9.17
CA ILE A 33 1.41 -0.05 8.46
C ILE A 33 0.47 0.56 7.42
N LYS A 34 0.66 1.84 7.13
CA LYS A 34 -0.06 2.56 6.08
C LYS A 34 0.89 3.05 5.01
N PHE A 35 0.50 2.93 3.75
CA PHE A 35 1.26 3.47 2.63
C PHE A 35 0.36 3.84 1.45
N VAL A 36 0.89 4.71 0.58
CA VAL A 36 0.20 5.12 -0.66
C VAL A 36 0.61 4.20 -1.79
N ALA A 37 -0.37 3.55 -2.41
CA ALA A 37 -0.19 2.87 -3.67
C ALA A 37 -0.44 3.87 -4.80
N LYS A 38 0.65 4.48 -5.30
CA LYS A 38 0.57 5.45 -6.39
C LYS A 38 0.13 4.78 -7.69
N GLY A 39 -0.81 5.41 -8.39
CA GLY A 39 -1.36 4.96 -9.66
C GLY A 39 -2.15 3.67 -9.58
N SER A 40 -2.50 3.16 -8.39
CA SER A 40 -3.22 1.89 -8.25
C SER A 40 -4.65 1.95 -8.76
N ARG A 41 -5.26 3.14 -8.85
CA ARG A 41 -6.63 3.32 -9.36
C ARG A 41 -6.69 3.59 -10.86
N LYS A 42 -5.55 3.67 -11.56
CA LYS A 42 -5.53 3.79 -13.03
C LYS A 42 -6.03 2.49 -13.66
N VAL A 43 -6.84 2.60 -14.71
CA VAL A 43 -7.42 1.44 -15.42
C VAL A 43 -6.36 0.41 -15.87
N LYS A 44 -5.18 0.88 -16.28
CA LYS A 44 -4.07 0.02 -16.74
C LYS A 44 -3.05 -0.31 -15.64
N SER A 45 -3.41 -0.14 -14.36
CA SER A 45 -2.47 -0.34 -13.26
C SER A 45 -2.27 -1.81 -12.93
N LYS A 46 -1.00 -2.24 -12.93
CA LYS A 46 -0.61 -3.58 -12.47
C LYS A 46 -0.73 -3.72 -10.94
N SER A 47 -0.64 -2.61 -10.21
CA SER A 47 -0.74 -2.60 -8.74
C SER A 47 -2.19 -2.54 -8.24
N ALA A 48 -3.18 -2.33 -9.10
CA ALA A 48 -4.59 -2.33 -8.71
C ALA A 48 -4.99 -3.65 -8.03
N ALA A 49 -4.65 -4.77 -8.68
CA ALA A 49 -4.94 -6.11 -8.18
C ALA A 49 -4.17 -6.39 -6.89
N ALA A 50 -2.86 -6.11 -6.83
CA ALA A 50 -2.03 -6.40 -5.66
C ALA A 50 -2.45 -5.67 -4.36
N VAL A 51 -3.30 -4.65 -4.46
CA VAL A 51 -3.65 -3.73 -3.37
C VAL A 51 -5.13 -3.86 -2.95
N GLN A 52 -5.83 -4.89 -3.44
CA GLN A 52 -7.21 -5.16 -2.99
C GLN A 52 -7.26 -5.73 -1.57
N LEU A 53 -8.42 -5.61 -0.95
CA LEU A 53 -8.71 -6.17 0.37
C LEU A 53 -8.42 -7.67 0.44
N PHE A 54 -7.84 -8.09 1.57
CA PHE A 54 -7.50 -9.48 1.91
C PHE A 54 -6.45 -10.14 1.01
N ILE A 55 -5.79 -9.38 0.14
CA ILE A 55 -4.65 -9.90 -0.60
C ILE A 55 -3.43 -9.93 0.31
N LEU A 56 -2.85 -11.12 0.45
CA LEU A 56 -1.54 -11.36 1.01
C LEU A 56 -0.48 -11.20 -0.08
N GLY A 57 0.52 -10.37 0.16
CA GLY A 57 1.58 -10.12 -0.82
C GLY A 57 2.86 -9.59 -0.20
N GLU A 58 3.87 -9.47 -1.05
CA GLU A 58 5.11 -8.78 -0.74
C GLU A 58 5.13 -7.40 -1.39
N TYR A 59 5.40 -6.38 -0.59
CA TYR A 59 5.38 -4.99 -0.99
C TYR A 59 6.76 -4.36 -0.76
N VAL A 60 7.26 -3.65 -1.77
CA VAL A 60 8.43 -2.80 -1.63
C VAL A 60 7.94 -1.38 -1.38
N ILE A 61 8.16 -0.89 -0.16
CA ILE A 61 7.64 0.39 0.30
C ILE A 61 8.80 1.39 0.36
N TYR A 62 8.54 2.59 -0.12
CA TYR A 62 9.46 3.70 -0.01
C TYR A 62 9.19 4.48 1.28
N CYS A 63 10.14 4.44 2.23
CA CYS A 63 10.06 5.21 3.48
C CYS A 63 10.72 6.58 3.29
N GLY A 64 9.90 7.59 2.97
CA GLY A 64 10.29 9.01 2.87
C GLY A 64 9.99 9.82 4.14
N ARG A 65 10.13 11.14 4.05
CA ARG A 65 9.69 12.09 5.10
C ARG A 65 8.16 12.19 5.14
N GLY A 66 7.51 11.12 5.60
CA GLY A 66 6.10 11.08 5.98
C GLY A 66 5.07 11.26 4.85
N LEU A 67 3.93 10.62 5.01
CA LEU A 67 2.68 11.13 4.47
C LEU A 67 2.20 12.18 5.49
N PRO A 68 2.01 13.46 5.14
CA PRO A 68 1.33 14.39 6.03
C PRO A 68 -0.15 13.98 6.05
N ILE A 69 -0.52 13.19 7.04
CA ILE A 69 -1.90 12.94 7.44
C ILE A 69 -2.01 13.22 8.92
#